data_AF-A0A519GKS4-F1
#
_entry.id   AF-A0A519GKS4-F1
#
_cell.length_a   1.000
_cell.length_b   1.000
_cell.length_c   1.000
_cell.angle_alpha   90.00
_cell.angle_beta   90.00
_cell.angle_gamma   90.00
#
_symmetry.space_group_name_H-M   'P 1'
#
loop_
_entity.id
_entity.type
_entity.pdbx_description
1 polymer ?
#
loop_
_entity_poly.entity_id
_entity_poly.type
_entity_poly.pdbx_seq_one_letter_code
_entity_poly.pdbx_strand_id
1 'polypeptide(L)'
;MAQVISSELRAWVASQLANGHTVGALRSSMRDAGWQPEVAEAALAEFDPEIAAAVTAPTRAAMPGPALDGAPMYVDAGDRQVQVLQTLRHPRVVVFGKLLDDEECDALIAAARVRLARSLTVETQTGGEVLNVDRTSDGMFFERGESEIVSRIEKRIAALLRWPLEFGEGLQVLRYSPGAQYRPHYDYFDPKEPGTPTILKRGGQRVATLLMYLQEPEQGGSTTFPDVGLEVAPARGTGVFFSYDRPDPATRTLHGGAPVLAGEKWVATKWLREREFI
;
A
#
# COMPACT_ATOMS: atom_id res chain seq x y z
N MET A 1 15.24 20.65 20.08
CA MET A 1 14.33 21.50 20.87
C MET A 1 12.91 21.14 20.46
N ALA A 2 11.97 21.00 21.41
CA ALA A 2 10.57 20.77 21.07
C ALA A 2 10.00 22.04 20.43
N GLN A 3 9.42 21.93 19.24
CA GLN A 3 8.72 23.04 18.61
C GLN A 3 7.32 23.17 19.22
N VAL A 4 6.95 24.39 19.59
CA VAL A 4 5.69 24.67 20.28
C VAL A 4 4.85 25.57 19.39
N ILE A 5 3.56 25.26 19.28
CA ILE A 5 2.59 26.13 18.60
C ILE A 5 2.35 27.34 19.50
N SER A 6 3.11 28.41 19.28
CA SER A 6 3.02 29.65 20.05
C SER A 6 1.85 30.53 19.58
N SER A 7 1.48 31.51 20.39
CA SER A 7 0.53 32.56 19.98
C SER A 7 1.04 33.36 18.77
N GLU A 8 2.35 33.58 18.69
CA GLU A 8 3.01 34.25 17.57
C GLU A 8 2.87 33.45 16.27
N LEU A 9 3.06 32.13 16.34
CA LEU A 9 2.88 31.26 15.18
C LEU A 9 1.42 31.30 14.68
N ARG A 10 0.44 31.23 15.60
CA ARG A 10 -0.98 31.33 15.25
C ARG A 10 -1.31 32.67 14.60
N ALA A 11 -0.82 33.76 15.18
CA ALA A 11 -1.01 35.10 14.62
C ALA A 11 -0.39 35.22 13.22
N TRP A 12 0.79 34.63 13.02
CA TRP A 12 1.44 34.58 11.72
C TRP A 12 0.59 33.79 10.70
N VAL A 13 0.16 32.56 11.02
CA VAL A 13 -0.69 31.74 10.14
C VAL A 13 -1.97 32.49 9.76
N ALA A 14 -2.68 33.03 10.75
CA ALA A 14 -3.90 33.81 10.53
C ALA A 14 -3.67 35.01 9.61
N SER A 15 -2.56 35.74 9.81
CA SER A 15 -2.19 36.88 8.96
C SER A 15 -1.89 36.45 7.53
N GLN A 16 -1.18 35.34 7.32
CA GLN A 16 -0.86 34.88 5.97
C GLN A 16 -2.11 34.40 5.21
N LEU A 17 -3.04 33.73 5.89
CA LEU A 17 -4.33 33.34 5.31
C LEU A 17 -5.16 34.57 4.93
N ALA A 18 -5.20 35.60 5.79
CA ALA A 18 -5.87 36.86 5.48
C ALA A 18 -5.26 37.59 4.27
N ASN A 19 -3.97 37.39 4.01
CA ASN A 19 -3.26 37.90 2.83
C ASN A 19 -3.46 37.03 1.57
N GLY A 20 -4.31 36.00 1.63
CA GLY A 20 -4.67 35.16 0.48
C GLY A 20 -3.72 34.00 0.21
N HIS A 21 -2.77 33.70 1.09
CA HIS A 21 -1.96 32.49 0.96
C HIS A 21 -2.79 31.25 1.26
N THR A 22 -2.56 30.17 0.49
CA THR A 22 -3.24 28.89 0.72
C THR A 22 -2.57 28.12 1.86
N VAL A 23 -3.34 27.27 2.52
CA VAL A 23 -2.81 26.40 3.58
C VAL A 23 -1.71 25.48 3.07
N GLY A 24 -1.81 25.02 1.82
CA GLY A 24 -0.75 24.25 1.16
C GLY A 24 0.57 25.03 1.01
N ALA A 25 0.49 26.32 0.68
CA ALA A 25 1.68 27.18 0.59
C ALA A 25 2.30 27.42 1.98
N LEU A 26 1.47 27.58 3.02
CA LEU A 26 1.94 27.74 4.40
C LEU A 26 2.59 26.48 4.94
N ARG A 27 2.02 25.30 4.64
CA ARG A 27 2.62 24.00 4.96
C ARG A 27 4.03 23.87 4.39
N SER A 28 4.21 24.19 3.10
CA SER A 28 5.53 24.16 2.47
C SER A 28 6.49 25.14 3.12
N SER A 29 6.06 26.39 3.34
CA SER A 29 6.86 27.43 3.99
C SER A 29 7.31 27.04 5.40
N MET A 30 6.42 26.46 6.21
CA MET A 30 6.77 25.98 7.55
C MET A 30 7.80 24.83 7.49
N ARG A 31 7.66 23.88 6.56
CA ARG A 31 8.62 22.79 6.38
C ARG A 31 9.99 23.31 5.93
N ASP A 32 10.02 24.26 5.00
CA ASP A 32 11.26 24.90 4.53
C ASP A 32 11.96 25.68 5.65
N ALA A 33 11.19 26.27 6.57
CA ALA A 33 11.67 26.92 7.78
C ALA A 33 12.09 25.93 8.90
N GLY A 34 12.03 24.62 8.64
CA GLY A 34 12.49 23.57 9.56
C GLY A 34 11.46 23.14 10.61
N TRP A 35 10.18 23.47 10.43
CA TRP A 35 9.12 22.92 11.30
C TRP A 35 8.93 21.43 11.06
N GLN A 36 8.79 20.69 12.17
CA GLN A 36 8.43 19.28 12.16
C GLN A 36 7.06 19.11 11.51
N PRO A 37 6.87 18.12 10.61
CA PRO A 37 5.61 17.95 9.88
C PRO A 37 4.39 17.89 10.79
N GLU A 38 4.50 17.15 11.90
CA GLU A 38 3.40 16.98 12.87
C GLU A 38 2.99 18.31 13.53
N VAL A 39 3.97 19.14 13.89
CA VAL A 39 3.73 20.45 14.52
C VAL A 39 3.16 21.45 13.49
N ALA A 40 3.62 21.38 12.24
CA ALA A 40 3.11 22.20 11.16
C ALA A 40 1.65 21.84 10.82
N GLU A 41 1.32 20.56 10.65
CA GLU A 41 -0.07 20.16 10.40
C GLU A 41 -0.98 20.51 11.59
N ALA A 42 -0.53 20.32 12.84
CA ALA A 42 -1.30 20.69 14.01
C ALA A 42 -1.56 22.21 14.12
N ALA A 43 -0.59 23.06 13.75
CA ALA A 43 -0.78 24.50 13.72
C ALA A 43 -1.77 24.93 12.62
N LEU A 44 -1.71 24.31 11.44
CA LEU A 44 -2.60 24.62 10.31
C LEU A 44 -4.01 24.05 10.52
N ALA A 45 -4.15 22.93 11.23
CA ALA A 45 -5.42 22.33 11.62
C ALA A 45 -6.31 23.29 12.43
N GLU A 46 -5.75 24.24 13.18
CA GLU A 46 -6.53 25.24 13.91
C GLU A 46 -7.32 26.19 12.97
N PHE A 47 -6.94 26.26 11.69
CA PHE A 47 -7.48 27.22 10.71
C PHE A 47 -8.14 26.58 9.48
N ASP A 48 -8.00 25.27 9.31
CA ASP A 48 -8.55 24.53 8.17
C ASP A 48 -9.34 23.31 8.68
N PRO A 49 -10.68 23.28 8.51
CA PRO A 49 -11.51 22.17 8.96
C PRO A 49 -11.18 20.81 8.34
N GLU A 50 -10.66 20.76 7.10
CA GLU A 50 -10.24 19.50 6.47
C GLU A 50 -8.97 18.97 7.14
N ILE A 51 -8.03 19.85 7.46
CA ILE A 51 -6.81 19.48 8.19
C ILE A 51 -7.14 19.14 9.64
N ALA A 52 -8.06 19.89 10.28
CA ALA A 52 -8.57 19.56 11.60
C ALA A 52 -9.15 18.15 11.65
N ALA A 53 -9.97 17.78 10.67
CA ALA A 53 -10.50 16.43 10.54
C ALA A 53 -9.40 15.38 10.32
N ALA A 54 -8.37 15.69 9.53
CA ALA A 54 -7.24 14.79 9.30
C ALA A 54 -6.33 14.60 10.53
N VAL A 55 -6.11 15.66 11.33
CA VAL A 55 -5.27 15.64 12.54
C VAL A 55 -6.02 15.06 13.74
N THR A 56 -7.33 15.27 13.82
CA THR A 56 -8.19 14.70 14.88
C THR A 56 -8.71 13.31 14.56
N ALA A 57 -8.56 12.85 13.31
CA ALA A 57 -8.77 11.45 12.98
C ALA A 57 -7.91 10.62 13.95
N PRO A 58 -8.49 9.58 14.59
CA PRO A 58 -7.75 8.77 15.52
C PRO A 58 -6.44 8.34 14.85
N THR A 59 -5.31 8.62 15.48
CA THR A 59 -4.06 7.97 15.13
C THR A 59 -4.36 6.49 15.21
N ARG A 60 -4.47 5.86 14.03
CA ARG A 60 -4.74 4.43 13.95
C ARG A 60 -3.77 3.76 14.91
N ALA A 61 -4.31 2.92 15.80
CA ALA A 61 -3.48 2.05 16.64
C ALA A 61 -2.37 1.48 15.76
N ALA A 62 -1.12 1.54 16.24
CA ALA A 62 0.06 1.21 15.44
C ALA A 62 -0.23 -0.01 14.55
N MET A 63 -0.30 0.23 13.23
CA MET A 63 -0.76 -0.80 12.32
C MET A 63 0.16 -2.02 12.47
N PRO A 64 -0.39 -3.24 12.54
CA PRO A 64 0.45 -4.42 12.67
C PRO A 64 1.50 -4.51 11.56
N GLY A 65 2.51 -5.34 11.76
CA GLY A 65 3.48 -5.58 10.73
C GLY A 65 4.58 -6.52 11.19
N PRO A 66 5.54 -6.82 10.30
CA PRO A 66 6.63 -7.73 10.61
C PRO A 66 7.41 -7.27 11.84
N ALA A 67 7.82 -8.23 12.67
CA ALA A 67 8.69 -7.99 13.82
C ALA A 67 10.13 -7.76 13.33
N LEU A 68 10.49 -6.48 13.12
CA LEU A 68 11.79 -6.08 12.59
C LEU A 68 12.71 -5.45 13.66
N ASP A 69 12.30 -5.51 14.92
CA ASP A 69 13.10 -5.02 16.04
C ASP A 69 14.39 -5.83 16.15
N GLY A 70 15.53 -5.13 16.27
CA GLY A 70 16.86 -5.76 16.25
C GLY A 70 17.37 -6.14 14.85
N ALA A 71 16.70 -5.69 13.79
CA ALA A 71 17.09 -5.92 12.39
C ALA A 71 17.35 -7.41 12.06
N PRO A 72 16.36 -8.30 12.30
CA PRO A 72 16.52 -9.71 12.06
C PRO A 72 16.65 -9.99 10.56
N MET A 73 17.50 -10.95 10.21
CA MET A 73 17.63 -11.43 8.82
C MET A 73 16.47 -12.34 8.41
N TYR A 74 15.73 -12.89 9.38
CA TYR A 74 14.62 -13.80 9.17
C TYR A 74 13.48 -13.51 10.16
N VAL A 75 12.24 -13.65 9.69
CA VAL A 75 11.02 -13.60 10.51
C VAL A 75 10.33 -14.95 10.43
N ASP A 76 9.95 -15.49 11.58
CA ASP A 76 9.14 -16.70 11.65
C ASP A 76 7.70 -16.39 11.22
N ALA A 77 7.25 -17.03 10.13
CA ALA A 77 5.90 -16.91 9.61
C ALA A 77 5.02 -18.13 9.99
N GLY A 78 5.42 -18.90 10.99
CA GLY A 78 4.70 -20.04 11.55
C GLY A 78 5.01 -21.36 10.85
N ASP A 79 5.02 -21.36 9.52
CA ASP A 79 5.35 -22.56 8.72
C ASP A 79 6.73 -22.49 8.04
N ARG A 80 7.37 -21.31 8.03
CA ARG A 80 8.74 -21.12 7.54
C ARG A 80 9.39 -19.84 8.05
N GLN A 81 10.72 -19.80 7.88
CA GLN A 81 11.52 -18.59 8.06
C GLN A 81 11.53 -17.77 6.77
N VAL A 82 10.99 -16.56 6.82
CA VAL A 82 10.96 -15.60 5.71
C VAL A 82 12.12 -14.64 5.86
N GLN A 83 12.93 -14.49 4.82
CA GLN A 83 14.12 -13.64 4.84
C GLN A 83 13.74 -12.16 4.72
N VAL A 84 14.38 -11.29 5.47
CA VAL A 84 14.32 -9.83 5.27
C VAL A 84 15.48 -9.43 4.37
N LEU A 85 15.17 -8.93 3.17
CA LEU A 85 16.16 -8.52 2.17
C LEU A 85 16.44 -7.02 2.23
N GLN A 86 15.41 -6.21 2.45
CA GLN A 86 15.54 -4.75 2.49
C GLN A 86 14.46 -4.13 3.37
N THR A 87 14.79 -3.02 4.02
CA THR A 87 13.84 -2.19 4.77
C THR A 87 14.03 -0.73 4.43
N LEU A 88 12.94 -0.05 4.05
CA LEU A 88 12.85 1.40 3.95
C LEU A 88 11.88 1.90 5.03
N ARG A 89 12.24 2.97 5.75
CA ARG A 89 11.42 3.48 6.86
C ARG A 89 10.30 4.41 6.38
N HIS A 90 10.56 5.24 5.37
CA HIS A 90 9.59 6.20 4.84
C HIS A 90 9.71 6.33 3.31
N PRO A 91 8.72 5.84 2.54
CA PRO A 91 7.58 5.02 2.96
C PRO A 91 8.05 3.74 3.68
N ARG A 92 7.18 3.16 4.51
CA ARG A 92 7.48 1.87 5.14
C ARG A 92 7.37 0.78 4.08
N VAL A 93 8.51 0.27 3.62
CA VAL A 93 8.64 -0.82 2.64
C VAL A 93 9.57 -1.89 3.18
N VAL A 94 9.20 -3.15 3.01
CA VAL A 94 10.01 -4.32 3.39
C VAL A 94 10.00 -5.29 2.23
N VAL A 95 11.19 -5.70 1.79
CA VAL A 95 11.34 -6.75 0.77
C VAL A 95 11.67 -8.05 1.47
N PHE A 96 10.87 -9.08 1.20
CA PHE A 96 10.99 -10.42 1.76
C PHE A 96 11.52 -11.40 0.72
N GLY A 97 12.43 -12.28 1.13
CA GLY A 97 12.87 -13.44 0.37
C GLY A 97 12.34 -14.74 0.98
N LYS A 98 12.28 -15.81 0.17
CA LYS A 98 11.79 -17.13 0.61
C LYS A 98 10.38 -17.07 1.22
N LEU A 99 9.55 -16.14 0.74
CA LEU A 99 8.18 -15.99 1.21
C LEU A 99 7.31 -17.14 0.68
N LEU A 100 7.47 -17.44 -0.61
CA LEU A 100 6.87 -18.59 -1.28
C LEU A 100 8.01 -19.48 -1.82
N ASP A 101 7.74 -20.77 -1.95
CA ASP A 101 8.61 -21.67 -2.71
C ASP A 101 8.10 -21.82 -4.15
N ASP A 102 8.85 -22.55 -4.97
CA ASP A 102 8.54 -22.70 -6.38
C ASP A 102 7.23 -23.47 -6.59
N GLU A 103 6.97 -24.52 -5.80
CA GLU A 103 5.75 -25.30 -5.90
C GLU A 103 4.50 -24.47 -5.58
N GLU A 104 4.58 -23.59 -4.58
CA GLU A 104 3.53 -22.65 -4.19
C GLU A 104 3.26 -21.62 -5.29
N CYS A 105 4.31 -21.08 -5.89
CA CYS A 105 4.20 -20.16 -7.02
C CYS A 105 3.51 -20.83 -8.22
N ASP A 106 3.93 -22.03 -8.61
CA ASP A 106 3.32 -22.76 -9.72
C ASP A 106 1.86 -23.13 -9.44
N ALA A 107 1.56 -23.57 -8.21
CA ALA A 107 0.20 -23.93 -7.82
C ALA A 107 -0.77 -22.73 -7.93
N LEU A 108 -0.35 -21.54 -7.45
CA LEU A 108 -1.15 -20.32 -7.59
C LEU A 108 -1.34 -19.91 -9.05
N ILE A 109 -0.27 -19.95 -9.86
CA ILE A 109 -0.34 -19.63 -11.30
C ILE A 109 -1.29 -20.58 -12.01
N ALA A 110 -1.16 -21.89 -11.78
CA ALA A 110 -1.99 -22.91 -12.42
C ALA A 110 -3.47 -22.74 -12.08
N ALA A 111 -3.78 -22.53 -10.79
CA ALA A 111 -5.15 -22.31 -10.32
C ALA A 111 -5.77 -21.00 -10.86
N ALA A 112 -4.97 -19.93 -10.95
CA ALA A 112 -5.44 -18.64 -11.45
C ALA A 112 -5.63 -18.63 -12.97
N ARG A 113 -4.76 -19.32 -13.73
CA ARG A 113 -4.70 -19.26 -15.20
C ARG A 113 -6.03 -19.59 -15.88
N VAL A 114 -6.81 -20.52 -15.32
CA VAL A 114 -8.12 -20.93 -15.87
C VAL A 114 -9.24 -19.92 -15.62
N ARG A 115 -9.02 -18.91 -14.77
CA ARG A 115 -10.00 -17.89 -14.36
C ARG A 115 -9.58 -16.47 -14.71
N LEU A 116 -8.40 -16.27 -15.31
CA LEU A 116 -7.92 -14.94 -15.68
C LEU A 116 -8.85 -14.27 -16.68
N ALA A 117 -9.24 -13.05 -16.37
CA ALA A 117 -9.93 -12.15 -17.27
C ALA A 117 -9.21 -10.79 -17.28
N ARG A 118 -9.56 -9.93 -18.23
CA ARG A 118 -9.01 -8.58 -18.27
C ARG A 118 -9.22 -7.86 -16.92
N SER A 119 -8.16 -7.31 -16.32
CA SER A 119 -8.27 -6.67 -15.01
C SER A 119 -9.19 -5.45 -15.03
N LEU A 120 -10.04 -5.35 -14.02
CA LEU A 120 -10.86 -4.17 -13.70
C LEU A 120 -10.22 -3.42 -12.52
N THR A 121 -10.55 -2.14 -12.36
CA THR A 121 -10.26 -1.37 -11.15
C THR A 121 -11.55 -0.89 -10.52
N VAL A 122 -11.49 -0.53 -9.24
CA VAL A 122 -12.66 0.06 -8.55
C VAL A 122 -13.00 1.40 -9.20
N GLU A 123 -14.26 1.56 -9.59
CA GLU A 123 -14.82 2.80 -10.09
C GLU A 123 -15.04 3.76 -8.93
N THR A 124 -14.33 4.88 -8.94
CA THR A 124 -14.31 5.81 -7.81
C THR A 124 -15.64 6.54 -7.61
N GLN A 125 -16.47 6.64 -8.66
CA GLN A 125 -17.75 7.34 -8.59
C GLN A 125 -18.88 6.51 -7.97
N THR A 126 -18.98 5.23 -8.32
CA THR A 126 -20.09 4.36 -7.89
C THR A 126 -19.65 3.33 -6.85
N GLY A 127 -18.34 3.08 -6.73
CA GLY A 127 -17.78 1.96 -5.97
C GLY A 127 -17.84 0.62 -6.70
N GLY A 128 -18.25 0.58 -7.98
CA GLY A 128 -18.30 -0.61 -8.84
C GLY A 128 -16.94 -1.01 -9.41
N GLU A 129 -16.92 -1.86 -10.45
CA GLU A 129 -15.71 -2.26 -11.17
C GLU A 129 -15.75 -1.75 -12.62
N VAL A 130 -14.68 -1.12 -13.09
CA VAL A 130 -14.57 -0.59 -14.46
C VAL A 130 -13.26 -1.00 -15.13
N LEU A 131 -13.34 -1.19 -16.44
CA LEU A 131 -12.18 -1.45 -17.30
C LEU A 131 -11.23 -0.24 -17.26
N ASN A 132 -10.00 -0.46 -16.79
CA ASN A 132 -9.03 0.63 -16.66
C ASN A 132 -7.99 0.58 -17.78
N VAL A 133 -7.76 1.71 -18.43
CA VAL A 133 -6.69 1.89 -19.42
C VAL A 133 -5.29 1.95 -18.78
N ASP A 134 -5.24 2.29 -17.49
CA ASP A 134 -4.02 2.47 -16.69
C ASP A 134 -3.46 1.16 -16.13
N ARG A 135 -4.29 0.11 -16.11
CA ARG A 135 -3.92 -1.24 -15.69
C ARG A 135 -4.16 -2.21 -16.82
N THR A 136 -3.08 -2.70 -17.41
CA THR A 136 -3.16 -3.52 -18.63
C THR A 136 -2.87 -5.00 -18.41
N SER A 137 -3.07 -5.49 -17.18
CA SER A 137 -2.95 -6.90 -16.80
C SER A 137 -4.23 -7.72 -17.05
N ASP A 138 -4.08 -9.04 -17.02
CA ASP A 138 -5.17 -9.97 -16.72
C ASP A 138 -5.15 -10.31 -15.23
N GLY A 139 -6.31 -10.53 -14.61
CA GLY A 139 -6.41 -10.80 -13.19
C GLY A 139 -7.60 -11.65 -12.79
N MET A 140 -7.53 -12.20 -11.59
CA MET A 140 -8.61 -12.90 -10.91
C MET A 140 -8.44 -12.80 -9.39
N PHE A 141 -9.50 -13.12 -8.65
CA PHE A 141 -9.48 -13.19 -7.18
C PHE A 141 -9.81 -14.59 -6.70
N PHE A 142 -9.01 -15.10 -5.76
CA PHE A 142 -9.41 -16.20 -4.92
C PHE A 142 -10.28 -15.70 -3.77
N GLU A 143 -11.28 -16.49 -3.37
CA GLU A 143 -11.91 -16.29 -2.07
C GLU A 143 -10.93 -16.61 -0.94
N ARG A 144 -11.17 -16.02 0.24
CA ARG A 144 -10.35 -16.30 1.43
C ARG A 144 -10.49 -17.76 1.79
N GLY A 145 -9.36 -18.46 1.91
CA GLY A 145 -9.33 -19.89 2.19
C GLY A 145 -9.93 -20.79 1.10
N GLU A 146 -10.06 -20.31 -0.16
CA GLU A 146 -10.70 -21.07 -1.26
C GLU A 146 -10.10 -22.47 -1.49
N SER A 147 -8.80 -22.63 -1.22
CA SER A 147 -8.09 -23.91 -1.31
C SER A 147 -7.09 -24.07 -0.18
N GLU A 148 -6.51 -25.26 -0.04
CA GLU A 148 -5.48 -25.54 0.97
C GLU A 148 -4.25 -24.65 0.77
N ILE A 149 -3.80 -24.47 -0.48
CA ILE A 149 -2.66 -23.62 -0.83
C ILE A 149 -2.92 -22.15 -0.48
N VAL A 150 -4.10 -21.63 -0.85
CA VAL A 150 -4.51 -20.25 -0.51
C VAL A 150 -4.57 -20.09 1.01
N SER A 151 -5.22 -21.03 1.70
CA SER A 151 -5.34 -21.02 3.17
C SER A 151 -3.97 -21.02 3.87
N ARG A 152 -3.02 -21.83 3.39
CA ARG A 152 -1.67 -21.93 3.95
C ARG A 152 -0.93 -20.60 3.78
N ILE A 153 -0.94 -20.03 2.58
CA ILE A 153 -0.29 -18.75 2.29
C ILE A 153 -0.93 -17.62 3.10
N GLU A 154 -2.26 -17.56 3.22
CA GLU A 154 -2.92 -16.53 4.02
C GLU A 154 -2.59 -16.60 5.51
N LYS A 155 -2.49 -17.82 6.07
CA LYS A 155 -2.03 -18.03 7.45
C LYS A 155 -0.58 -17.58 7.64
N ARG A 156 0.29 -17.89 6.67
CA ARG A 156 1.69 -17.41 6.68
C ARG A 156 1.76 -15.89 6.66
N ILE A 157 0.97 -15.23 5.80
CA ILE A 157 0.90 -13.76 5.74
C ILE A 157 0.42 -13.18 7.07
N ALA A 158 -0.62 -13.77 7.67
CA ALA A 158 -1.15 -13.33 8.95
C ALA A 158 -0.08 -13.41 10.06
N ALA A 159 0.67 -14.52 10.14
CA ALA A 159 1.78 -14.67 11.07
C ALA A 159 2.93 -13.69 10.80
N LEU A 160 3.41 -13.63 9.55
CA LEU A 160 4.51 -12.76 9.12
C LEU A 160 4.26 -11.29 9.45
N LEU A 161 3.04 -10.82 9.17
CA LEU A 161 2.68 -9.40 9.32
C LEU A 161 1.97 -9.11 10.65
N ARG A 162 1.78 -10.11 11.50
CA ARG A 162 0.99 -10.03 12.74
C ARG A 162 -0.40 -9.43 12.51
N TRP A 163 -0.99 -9.76 11.36
CA TRP A 163 -2.26 -9.19 10.91
C TRP A 163 -3.36 -10.23 11.00
N PRO A 164 -4.54 -9.92 11.58
CA PRO A 164 -5.66 -10.87 11.60
C PRO A 164 -6.01 -11.33 10.18
N LEU A 165 -6.21 -12.64 10.01
CA LEU A 165 -6.45 -13.25 8.71
C LEU A 165 -7.72 -12.69 8.05
N GLU A 166 -8.73 -12.40 8.86
CA GLU A 166 -10.04 -11.92 8.47
C GLU A 166 -10.00 -10.46 7.98
N PHE A 167 -8.92 -9.74 8.27
CA PHE A 167 -8.72 -8.35 7.85
C PHE A 167 -8.03 -8.28 6.48
N GLY A 168 -7.68 -9.42 5.88
CA GLY A 168 -7.17 -9.49 4.51
C GLY A 168 -8.29 -9.72 3.50
N GLU A 169 -8.23 -9.00 2.38
CA GLU A 169 -9.02 -9.34 1.18
C GLU A 169 -8.58 -10.68 0.58
N GLY A 170 -9.35 -11.27 -0.33
CA GLY A 170 -8.91 -12.46 -1.08
C GLY A 170 -7.62 -12.18 -1.89
N LEU A 171 -6.83 -13.23 -2.15
CA LEU A 171 -5.62 -13.08 -2.97
C LEU A 171 -6.00 -12.71 -4.41
N GLN A 172 -5.47 -11.60 -4.91
CA GLN A 172 -5.59 -11.23 -6.30
C GLN A 172 -4.38 -11.73 -7.08
N VAL A 173 -4.58 -12.58 -8.09
CA VAL A 173 -3.49 -13.00 -8.99
C VAL A 173 -3.56 -12.20 -10.29
N LEU A 174 -2.40 -11.77 -10.77
CA LEU A 174 -2.25 -10.93 -11.96
C LEU A 174 -1.16 -11.46 -12.88
N ARG A 175 -1.44 -11.35 -14.18
CA ARG A 175 -0.48 -11.61 -15.25
C ARG A 175 -0.26 -10.36 -16.08
N TYR A 176 1.01 -10.04 -16.32
CA TYR A 176 1.46 -8.99 -17.20
C TYR A 176 2.25 -9.59 -18.37
N SER A 177 1.69 -9.52 -19.57
CA SER A 177 2.36 -9.85 -20.83
C SER A 177 3.31 -8.74 -21.26
N PRO A 178 4.19 -8.94 -22.27
CA PRO A 178 5.02 -7.87 -22.80
C PRO A 178 4.21 -6.62 -23.18
N GLY A 179 4.68 -5.45 -22.76
CA GLY A 179 4.03 -4.15 -22.89
C GLY A 179 2.99 -3.84 -21.80
N ALA A 180 2.53 -4.84 -21.04
CA ALA A 180 1.59 -4.61 -19.94
C ALA A 180 2.28 -3.91 -18.76
N GLN A 181 1.54 -3.03 -18.10
CA GLN A 181 2.01 -2.23 -16.98
C GLN A 181 0.86 -1.88 -16.02
N TYR A 182 1.22 -1.27 -14.90
CA TYR A 182 0.28 -0.54 -14.06
C TYR A 182 0.85 0.83 -13.74
N ARG A 183 0.18 1.89 -14.20
CA ARG A 183 0.58 3.26 -13.88
C ARG A 183 0.64 3.49 -12.35
N PRO A 184 1.47 4.43 -11.89
CA PRO A 184 1.55 4.77 -10.47
C PRO A 184 0.19 5.11 -9.88
N HIS A 185 -0.13 4.50 -8.73
CA HIS A 185 -1.39 4.66 -8.03
C HIS A 185 -1.20 4.44 -6.52
N TYR A 186 -2.26 4.71 -5.77
CA TYR A 186 -2.36 4.35 -4.36
C TYR A 186 -3.30 3.18 -4.19
N ASP A 187 -2.99 2.30 -3.23
CA ASP A 187 -3.85 1.18 -2.89
C ASP A 187 -4.96 1.55 -1.90
N TYR A 188 -4.83 2.67 -1.17
CA TYR A 188 -5.93 3.19 -0.37
C TYR A 188 -7.04 3.76 -1.25
N PHE A 189 -8.25 3.78 -0.71
CA PHE A 189 -9.39 4.47 -1.32
C PHE A 189 -9.31 5.96 -0.98
N ASP A 190 -9.38 6.84 -1.98
CA ASP A 190 -9.32 8.29 -1.77
C ASP A 190 -10.58 8.76 -1.01
N PRO A 191 -10.46 9.38 0.19
CA PRO A 191 -11.61 9.86 0.96
C PRO A 191 -12.47 10.89 0.22
N LYS A 192 -11.93 11.56 -0.80
CA LYS A 192 -12.63 12.59 -1.58
C LYS A 192 -13.54 12.01 -2.65
N GLU A 193 -13.36 10.73 -3.00
CA GLU A 193 -14.16 10.07 -4.02
C GLU A 193 -15.54 9.66 -3.47
N PRO A 194 -16.64 9.93 -4.20
CA PRO A 194 -18.00 9.73 -3.68
C PRO A 194 -18.34 8.25 -3.44
N GLY A 195 -17.66 7.31 -4.12
CA GLY A 195 -17.83 5.87 -3.91
C GLY A 195 -17.13 5.34 -2.64
N THR A 196 -16.16 6.07 -2.10
CA THR A 196 -15.33 5.62 -0.98
C THR A 196 -16.15 5.22 0.25
N PRO A 197 -17.12 6.00 0.75
CA PRO A 197 -17.94 5.60 1.90
C PRO A 197 -18.61 4.23 1.75
N THR A 198 -19.00 3.84 0.54
CA THR A 198 -19.60 2.52 0.27
C THR A 198 -18.56 1.41 0.37
N ILE A 199 -17.39 1.59 -0.24
CA ILE A 199 -16.29 0.62 -0.23
C ILE A 199 -15.78 0.40 1.21
N LEU A 200 -15.71 1.47 2.01
CA LEU A 200 -15.24 1.43 3.40
C LEU A 200 -16.17 0.65 4.36
N LYS A 201 -17.41 0.36 3.95
CA LYS A 201 -18.29 -0.53 4.73
C LYS A 201 -17.72 -1.95 4.84
N ARG A 202 -16.91 -2.36 3.86
CA ARG A 202 -16.37 -3.69 3.71
C ARG A 202 -14.93 -3.78 4.23
N GLY A 203 -14.73 -3.77 5.55
CA GLY A 203 -13.39 -3.83 6.17
C GLY A 203 -12.71 -2.48 6.39
N GLY A 204 -13.40 -1.35 6.20
CA GLY A 204 -12.79 -0.02 6.36
C GLY A 204 -11.85 0.31 5.21
N GLN A 205 -10.76 1.00 5.50
CA GLN A 205 -9.76 1.45 4.54
C GLN A 205 -8.62 0.42 4.39
N ARG A 206 -8.03 0.32 3.20
CA ARG A 206 -6.78 -0.43 2.99
C ARG A 206 -5.64 0.31 3.67
N VAL A 207 -4.68 -0.42 4.21
CA VAL A 207 -3.65 0.15 5.10
C VAL A 207 -2.27 -0.43 4.87
N ALA A 208 -2.22 -1.56 4.18
CA ALA A 208 -1.00 -2.16 3.73
C ALA A 208 -1.28 -3.11 2.58
N THR A 209 -0.23 -3.38 1.83
CA THR A 209 -0.22 -4.29 0.71
C THR A 209 0.98 -5.21 0.84
N LEU A 210 0.76 -6.48 0.56
CA LEU A 210 1.82 -7.45 0.29
C LEU A 210 1.67 -7.93 -1.16
N LEU A 211 2.62 -7.55 -2.01
CA LEU A 211 2.74 -8.04 -3.38
C LEU A 211 3.77 -9.17 -3.39
N MET A 212 3.41 -10.33 -3.91
CA MET A 212 4.26 -11.52 -3.99
C MET A 212 4.56 -11.82 -5.45
N TYR A 213 5.83 -12.03 -5.79
CA TYR A 213 6.22 -12.40 -7.15
C TYR A 213 6.14 -13.92 -7.32
N LEU A 214 5.28 -14.35 -8.24
CA LEU A 214 5.10 -15.77 -8.57
C LEU A 214 6.01 -16.20 -9.72
N GLN A 215 6.29 -15.26 -10.65
CA GLN A 215 7.20 -15.45 -11.77
C GLN A 215 7.75 -14.09 -12.19
N GLU A 216 9.07 -13.96 -12.25
CA GLU A 216 9.75 -12.83 -12.86
C GLU A 216 9.69 -12.88 -14.39
N PRO A 217 9.58 -11.71 -15.05
CA PRO A 217 9.78 -11.60 -16.50
C PRO A 217 11.27 -11.71 -16.83
N GLU A 218 11.59 -11.92 -18.11
CA GLU A 218 12.97 -11.89 -18.59
C GLU A 218 13.56 -10.47 -18.56
N GLN A 219 12.71 -9.45 -18.76
CA GLN A 219 13.12 -8.04 -18.71
C GLN A 219 11.96 -7.12 -18.30
N GLY A 220 12.25 -6.11 -17.47
CA GLY A 220 11.29 -5.10 -17.03
C GLY A 220 10.43 -5.56 -15.85
N GLY A 221 9.25 -4.95 -15.68
CA GLY A 221 8.26 -5.41 -14.71
C GLY A 221 8.53 -5.07 -13.23
N SER A 222 9.47 -4.18 -12.90
CA SER A 222 9.72 -3.77 -11.50
C SER A 222 8.47 -3.20 -10.82
N THR A 223 8.40 -3.33 -9.50
CA THR A 223 7.47 -2.55 -8.68
C THR A 223 8.18 -1.26 -8.31
N THR A 224 7.64 -0.11 -8.73
CA THR A 224 8.29 1.19 -8.59
C THR A 224 7.62 2.01 -7.49
N PHE A 225 8.39 2.79 -6.75
CA PHE A 225 7.95 3.81 -5.79
C PHE A 225 8.59 5.15 -6.17
N PRO A 226 7.99 5.89 -7.13
CA PRO A 226 8.63 7.05 -7.76
C PRO A 226 8.98 8.17 -6.77
N ASP A 227 8.16 8.39 -5.73
CA ASP A 227 8.37 9.47 -4.74
C ASP A 227 9.68 9.35 -3.96
N VAL A 228 10.29 8.17 -3.96
CA VAL A 228 11.54 7.86 -3.26
C VAL A 228 12.60 7.21 -4.15
N GLY A 229 12.35 7.11 -5.46
CA GLY A 229 13.28 6.51 -6.42
C GLY A 229 13.62 5.05 -6.11
N LEU A 230 12.71 4.31 -5.47
CA LEU A 230 12.89 2.89 -5.18
C LEU A 230 12.27 2.05 -6.30
N GLU A 231 13.01 1.06 -6.78
CA GLU A 231 12.50 0.01 -7.64
C GLU A 231 12.83 -1.35 -7.05
N VAL A 232 11.84 -2.25 -7.02
CA VAL A 232 12.02 -3.63 -6.62
C VAL A 232 11.87 -4.52 -7.85
N ALA A 233 12.96 -5.17 -8.24
CA ALA A 233 12.96 -6.14 -9.33
C ALA A 233 12.14 -7.38 -8.93
N PRO A 234 11.32 -7.94 -9.84
CA PRO A 234 10.62 -9.20 -9.58
C PRO A 234 11.63 -10.32 -9.42
N ALA A 235 11.44 -11.13 -8.39
CA ALA A 235 12.14 -12.40 -8.22
C ALA A 235 11.17 -13.39 -7.61
N ARG A 236 10.94 -14.52 -8.27
CA ARG A 236 10.03 -15.56 -7.80
C ARG A 236 10.27 -15.92 -6.33
N GLY A 237 9.16 -16.11 -5.61
CA GLY A 237 9.18 -16.43 -4.19
C GLY A 237 9.46 -15.25 -3.26
N THR A 238 9.78 -14.07 -3.79
CA THR A 238 9.96 -12.84 -2.99
C THR A 238 8.65 -12.05 -2.86
N GLY A 239 8.59 -11.13 -1.90
CA GLY A 239 7.46 -10.25 -1.73
C GLY A 239 7.85 -8.85 -1.30
N VAL A 240 7.02 -7.86 -1.64
CA VAL A 240 7.17 -6.46 -1.24
C VAL A 240 5.98 -6.09 -0.38
N PHE A 241 6.24 -5.87 0.89
CA PHE A 241 5.27 -5.33 1.82
C PHE A 241 5.45 -3.83 1.94
N PHE A 242 4.37 -3.07 1.89
CA PHE A 242 4.38 -1.66 2.21
C PHE A 242 3.11 -1.26 2.95
N SER A 243 3.21 -0.28 3.84
CA SER A 243 2.10 0.17 4.67
C SER A 243 2.00 1.68 4.72
N TYR A 244 0.77 2.16 4.83
CA TYR A 244 0.41 3.57 4.87
C TYR A 244 -0.62 3.78 5.99
N ASP A 245 -0.28 4.66 6.92
CA ASP A 245 -1.07 4.92 8.13
C ASP A 245 -2.34 5.72 7.84
N ARG A 246 -2.35 6.48 6.74
CA ARG A 246 -3.49 7.30 6.29
C ARG A 246 -3.62 7.28 4.77
N PRO A 247 -4.82 7.53 4.22
CA PRO A 247 -5.03 7.62 2.78
C PRO A 247 -4.56 8.99 2.25
N ASP A 248 -3.26 9.25 2.33
CA ASP A 248 -2.66 10.54 2.04
C ASP A 248 -1.34 10.40 1.23
N PRO A 249 -1.10 11.24 0.21
CA PRO A 249 0.15 11.25 -0.56
C PRO A 249 1.42 11.46 0.28
N ALA A 250 1.34 12.10 1.45
CA ALA A 250 2.46 12.28 2.37
C ALA A 250 3.03 10.96 2.91
N THR A 251 2.32 9.84 2.73
CA THR A 251 2.83 8.50 3.01
C THR A 251 3.92 8.06 2.03
N ARG A 252 4.01 8.70 0.85
CA ARG A 252 4.95 8.38 -0.25
C ARG A 252 4.86 6.94 -0.74
N THR A 253 3.71 6.31 -0.59
CA THR A 253 3.45 4.93 -1.07
C THR A 253 2.84 4.90 -2.47
N LEU A 254 2.95 5.99 -3.23
CA LEU A 254 2.63 5.96 -4.65
C LEU A 254 3.51 4.90 -5.29
N HIS A 255 2.90 3.96 -6.00
CA HIS A 255 3.63 2.84 -6.57
C HIS A 255 3.01 2.35 -7.88
N GLY A 256 3.81 1.72 -8.72
CA GLY A 256 3.37 1.20 -10.01
C GLY A 256 4.06 -0.10 -10.40
N GLY A 257 3.60 -0.70 -11.48
CA GLY A 257 4.28 -1.80 -12.15
C GLY A 257 4.89 -1.29 -13.45
N ALA A 258 6.23 -1.24 -13.52
CA ALA A 258 6.93 -0.88 -14.74
C ALA A 258 6.54 -1.83 -15.90
N PRO A 259 6.63 -1.38 -17.16
CA PRO A 259 6.35 -2.24 -18.31
C PRO A 259 7.17 -3.53 -18.28
N VAL A 260 6.51 -4.66 -18.57
CA VAL A 260 7.20 -5.90 -18.93
C VAL A 260 7.75 -5.72 -20.35
N LEU A 261 9.05 -5.94 -20.54
CA LEU A 261 9.70 -5.77 -21.85
C LEU A 261 9.89 -7.11 -22.56
N ALA A 262 10.17 -8.18 -21.82
CA ALA A 262 10.28 -9.55 -22.33
C ALA A 262 9.83 -10.58 -21.28
N GLY A 263 9.29 -11.72 -21.70
CA GLY A 263 8.69 -12.74 -20.83
C GLY A 263 7.32 -12.34 -20.26
N GLU A 264 6.88 -13.05 -19.21
CA GLU A 264 5.64 -12.74 -18.47
C GLU A 264 5.95 -12.50 -16.99
N LYS A 265 5.29 -11.52 -16.38
CA LYS A 265 5.32 -11.31 -14.92
C LYS A 265 4.02 -11.83 -14.30
N TRP A 266 4.16 -12.64 -13.25
CA TRP A 266 3.03 -13.08 -12.43
C TRP A 266 3.20 -12.62 -10.98
N VAL A 267 2.13 -12.07 -10.41
CA VAL A 267 2.11 -11.64 -9.01
C VAL A 267 0.81 -12.05 -8.31
N ALA A 268 0.89 -12.22 -6.99
CA ALA A 268 -0.26 -12.31 -6.11
C ALA A 268 -0.24 -11.13 -5.13
N THR A 269 -1.35 -10.41 -5.00
CA THR A 269 -1.49 -9.27 -4.11
C THR A 269 -2.46 -9.60 -2.98
N LYS A 270 -2.05 -9.27 -1.75
CA LYS A 270 -2.90 -9.29 -0.56
C LYS A 270 -3.05 -7.86 -0.05
N TRP A 271 -4.26 -7.31 -0.13
CA TRP A 271 -4.59 -6.06 0.52
C TRP A 271 -5.05 -6.30 1.96
N LEU A 272 -4.52 -5.50 2.87
CA LEU A 272 -4.84 -5.56 4.29
C LEU A 272 -5.73 -4.37 4.67
N ARG A 273 -6.78 -4.68 5.40
CA ARG A 273 -7.83 -3.76 5.84
C ARG A 273 -7.64 -3.42 7.32
N GLU A 274 -8.17 -2.28 7.74
CA GLU A 274 -8.13 -1.85 9.14
C GLU A 274 -9.18 -2.56 10.03
N ARG A 275 -10.19 -3.18 9.42
CA ARG A 275 -11.25 -3.95 10.09
C ARG A 275 -11.50 -5.26 9.32
N GLU A 276 -12.28 -6.15 9.92
CA GLU A 276 -12.71 -7.39 9.30
C GLU A 276 -13.34 -7.18 7.92
N PHE A 277 -12.81 -7.90 6.92
CA PHE A 277 -13.30 -7.89 5.56
C PHE A 277 -14.42 -8.93 5.42
N ILE A 278 -15.65 -8.43 5.32
CA ILE A 278 -16.91 -9.19 5.15
C ILE A 278 -17.38 -9.13 3.71
#